data_AF-A0A2E6NQU4-F1
#
_entry.id   AF-A0A2E6NQU4-F1
#
_cell.length_a   1.000
_cell.length_b   1.000
_cell.length_c   1.000
_cell.angle_alpha   90.00
_cell.angle_beta   90.00
_cell.angle_gamma   90.00
#
_symmetry.space_group_name_H-M   'P 1'
#
loop_
_entity.id
_entity.type
_entity.pdbx_description
1 polymer ?
#
loop_
_entity_poly.entity_id
_entity_poly.type
_entity_poly.pdbx_seq_one_letter_code
_entity_poly.pdbx_strand_id
1 'polypeptide(L)'
;MRTPSLLLLGLFTLPACAPPSEETERENTPPDQASPPPGKTESAEIRFTRARIFVPSGSDRKSPEYLLAPIIVHETSNGSRTGHPGWQGDEKKNPLVYLARSVVEIHGVAYPQFIYSWRYGEPEKTAETANGTIRILRMTLDSSGYPAVYEILAGNGELATVHVSRGLEQESSQEHGEPLPGRKYSVESGPGVKVAGLVEDGPLALGPLVFVSLDGKRVVSLSCRCSPSRIDKVDESLHYDLLPITKADGGENGLPDILPPTDQTLGALRIPRKF
;
A
#
# COMPACT_ATOMS: atom_id res chain seq x y z
N MET A 1 9.27 56.42 14.65
CA MET A 1 10.72 56.46 14.34
C MET A 1 10.94 55.48 13.20
N ARG A 2 10.89 55.86 11.91
CA ARG A 2 11.91 56.53 11.06
C ARG A 2 13.32 55.89 11.16
N THR A 3 13.67 55.24 10.03
CA THR A 3 14.89 54.63 9.45
C THR A 3 16.23 55.36 9.69
N PRO A 4 17.45 54.83 9.38
CA PRO A 4 17.89 54.04 8.18
C PRO A 4 18.86 52.84 8.44
N SER A 5 18.98 51.82 7.58
CA SER A 5 19.79 51.67 6.35
C SER A 5 21.29 52.01 6.45
N LEU A 6 22.15 50.99 6.27
CA LEU A 6 23.47 51.13 5.65
C LEU A 6 23.93 49.79 5.02
N LEU A 7 24.06 49.84 3.69
CA LEU A 7 24.77 48.92 2.80
C LEU A 7 26.29 49.03 3.04
N LEU A 8 27.04 47.93 2.90
CA LEU A 8 28.39 48.02 2.34
C LEU A 8 28.79 46.73 1.58
N LEU A 9 29.22 46.96 0.33
CA LEU A 9 29.82 46.03 -0.62
C LEU A 9 31.23 45.59 -0.19
N GLY A 10 31.65 44.42 -0.69
CA GLY A 10 33.07 44.05 -0.83
C GLY A 10 33.26 42.86 -1.78
N LEU A 11 33.71 43.12 -3.00
CA LEU A 11 34.02 42.17 -4.10
C LEU A 11 35.47 41.62 -4.03
N PHE A 12 35.71 40.61 -4.89
CA PHE A 12 36.98 40.16 -5.52
C PHE A 12 37.83 39.19 -4.66
N THR A 13 38.40 38.07 -5.14
CA THR A 13 38.98 37.66 -6.44
C THR A 13 39.09 36.12 -6.57
N LEU A 14 39.02 35.57 -7.79
CA LEU A 14 39.68 34.31 -8.22
C LEU A 14 40.94 34.66 -9.04
N PRO A 15 42.01 33.84 -9.00
CA PRO A 15 42.44 33.05 -10.18
C PRO A 15 43.07 31.66 -9.80
N ALA A 16 42.80 30.53 -10.47
CA ALA A 16 43.32 29.97 -11.75
C ALA A 16 44.44 28.90 -11.59
N CYS A 17 44.25 27.73 -12.23
CA CYS A 17 45.19 26.74 -12.88
C CYS A 17 46.58 26.44 -12.26
N ALA A 18 47.15 25.22 -12.20
CA ALA A 18 47.18 23.96 -13.01
C ALA A 18 48.25 22.99 -12.35
N PRO A 19 48.71 21.83 -12.91
CA PRO A 19 48.07 20.64 -13.52
C PRO A 19 48.65 19.29 -12.92
N PRO A 20 48.85 18.16 -13.63
CA PRO A 20 48.32 16.84 -13.25
C PRO A 20 49.38 15.81 -12.80
N SER A 21 48.95 14.68 -12.26
CA SER A 21 49.77 13.47 -12.16
C SER A 21 49.03 12.27 -12.75
N GLU A 22 49.51 11.83 -13.93
CA GLU A 22 49.55 10.43 -14.38
C GLU A 22 50.21 9.58 -13.27
N GLU A 23 50.01 8.28 -13.07
CA GLU A 23 49.62 7.15 -13.89
C GLU A 23 49.50 5.99 -12.87
N THR A 24 48.48 5.13 -12.92
CA THR A 24 48.69 3.67 -12.76
C THR A 24 47.44 2.95 -13.23
N GLU A 25 47.53 2.43 -14.43
CA GLU A 25 46.67 1.41 -15.00
C GLU A 25 46.80 0.13 -14.16
N ARG A 26 45.70 -0.35 -13.57
CA ARG A 26 45.56 -1.73 -13.08
C ARG A 26 44.20 -2.28 -13.51
N GLU A 27 44.28 -2.98 -14.64
CA GLU A 27 43.80 -4.36 -14.84
C GLU A 27 42.37 -4.69 -14.36
N ASN A 28 41.52 -4.90 -15.38
CA ASN A 28 40.17 -5.42 -15.30
C ASN A 28 40.08 -6.73 -14.50
N THR A 29 39.28 -6.73 -13.44
CA THR A 29 38.62 -7.93 -12.92
C THR A 29 37.17 -7.52 -12.59
N PRO A 30 36.14 -8.17 -13.15
CA PRO A 30 34.76 -7.78 -12.88
C PRO A 30 34.38 -8.20 -11.45
N PRO A 31 34.00 -7.28 -10.55
CA PRO A 31 33.39 -7.70 -9.31
C PRO A 31 31.96 -8.12 -9.61
N ASP A 32 31.81 -9.43 -9.60
CA ASP A 32 30.74 -10.22 -9.01
C ASP A 32 29.54 -9.46 -8.41
N GLN A 33 28.36 -10.05 -8.62
CA GLN A 33 27.05 -9.52 -8.28
C GLN A 33 26.98 -8.94 -6.86
N ALA A 34 27.07 -7.61 -6.75
CA ALA A 34 26.64 -6.90 -5.56
C ALA A 34 25.12 -7.04 -5.44
N SER A 35 24.71 -7.98 -4.58
CA SER A 35 23.35 -8.03 -4.03
C SER A 35 22.93 -6.63 -3.56
N PRO A 36 21.71 -6.15 -3.87
CA PRO A 36 21.29 -4.82 -3.45
C PRO A 36 21.27 -4.75 -1.90
N PRO A 37 21.68 -3.62 -1.30
CA PRO A 37 21.74 -3.50 0.15
C PRO A 37 20.33 -3.60 0.76
N PRO A 38 20.17 -4.30 1.90
CA PRO A 38 18.90 -4.34 2.61
C PRO A 38 18.70 -3.01 3.32
N GLY A 39 17.91 -2.13 2.71
CA GLY A 39 17.65 -0.80 3.26
C GLY A 39 17.38 0.23 2.18
N LYS A 40 16.19 0.18 1.57
CA LYS A 40 15.51 1.38 1.09
C LYS A 40 14.33 1.61 2.03
N THR A 41 14.54 2.40 3.08
CA THR A 41 14.13 3.81 3.19
C THR A 41 12.60 3.91 3.16
N GLU A 42 12.03 4.54 4.19
CA GLU A 42 10.72 5.20 4.15
C GLU A 42 10.28 5.42 2.71
N SER A 43 9.18 4.78 2.29
CA SER A 43 8.73 4.74 0.89
C SER A 43 9.02 6.09 0.26
N ALA A 44 10.14 6.19 -0.48
CA ALA A 44 10.42 7.35 -1.30
C ALA A 44 9.13 7.53 -2.08
N GLU A 45 8.45 8.64 -1.81
CA GLU A 45 7.01 8.80 -1.96
C GLU A 45 6.58 8.18 -3.28
N ILE A 46 6.00 6.96 -3.26
CA ILE A 46 5.81 6.20 -4.49
C ILE A 46 4.93 7.06 -5.38
N ARG A 47 5.50 7.49 -6.51
CA ARG A 47 4.88 8.45 -7.40
C ARG A 47 4.78 7.81 -8.78
N PHE A 48 3.55 7.68 -9.26
CA PHE A 48 3.29 7.13 -10.58
C PHE A 48 3.26 8.25 -11.59
N THR A 49 4.15 8.19 -12.59
CA THR A 49 4.08 9.10 -13.73
C THR A 49 2.73 9.01 -14.42
N ARG A 50 2.17 7.79 -14.49
CA ARG A 50 0.83 7.55 -15.04
C ARG A 50 0.13 6.44 -14.29
N ALA A 51 -1.19 6.55 -14.17
CA ALA A 51 -1.99 5.48 -13.59
C ALA A 51 -3.42 5.44 -14.18
N ARG A 52 -4.03 4.25 -14.11
CA ARG A 52 -5.49 4.09 -14.15
C ARG A 52 -6.03 3.97 -12.73
N ILE A 53 -7.20 4.55 -12.50
CA ILE A 53 -7.86 4.52 -11.21
C ILE A 53 -9.13 3.69 -11.35
N PHE A 54 -9.34 2.78 -10.40
CA PHE A 54 -10.54 1.94 -10.31
C PHE A 54 -11.28 2.30 -9.02
N VAL A 55 -12.51 2.78 -9.18
CA VAL A 55 -13.39 3.18 -8.08
C VAL A 55 -14.55 2.21 -7.95
N PRO A 56 -15.08 1.97 -6.73
CA PRO A 56 -16.28 1.15 -6.59
C PRO A 56 -17.44 1.77 -7.38
N SER A 57 -18.06 0.96 -8.23
CA SER A 57 -19.36 1.24 -8.84
C SER A 57 -20.43 1.17 -7.75
N GLY A 58 -21.61 1.71 -8.03
CA GLY A 58 -22.76 1.51 -7.14
C GLY A 58 -23.37 2.78 -6.57
N SER A 59 -24.67 2.67 -6.30
CA SER A 59 -25.57 3.73 -5.84
C SER A 59 -25.62 3.87 -4.31
N ASP A 60 -25.26 2.83 -3.56
CA ASP A 60 -25.26 2.86 -2.09
C ASP A 60 -23.90 3.28 -1.53
N ARG A 61 -23.54 4.53 -1.80
CA ARG A 61 -22.28 5.14 -1.32
C ARG A 61 -22.28 5.41 0.19
N LYS A 62 -23.27 4.93 0.94
CA LYS A 62 -23.42 5.19 2.38
C LYS A 62 -23.14 3.97 3.24
N SER A 63 -23.21 2.76 2.69
CA SER A 63 -22.90 1.56 3.44
C SER A 63 -21.39 1.47 3.72
N PRO A 64 -20.97 0.99 4.91
CA PRO A 64 -19.56 0.87 5.28
C PRO A 64 -18.74 0.10 4.25
N GLU A 65 -19.33 -0.91 3.62
CA GLU A 65 -18.68 -1.77 2.62
C GLU A 65 -18.16 -0.99 1.42
N TYR A 66 -18.94 -0.01 0.95
CA TYR A 66 -18.58 0.83 -0.19
C TYR A 66 -17.70 2.01 0.23
N LEU A 67 -17.92 2.57 1.42
CA LEU A 67 -17.06 3.62 1.98
C LEU A 67 -15.64 3.11 2.22
N LEU A 68 -15.50 1.89 2.73
CA LEU A 68 -14.24 1.23 3.07
C LEU A 68 -13.62 0.47 1.89
N ALA A 69 -14.33 0.31 0.77
CA ALA A 69 -13.78 -0.35 -0.41
C ALA A 69 -12.52 0.38 -0.93
N PRO A 70 -11.48 -0.31 -1.40
CA PRO A 70 -10.27 0.37 -1.85
C PRO A 70 -10.50 1.14 -3.15
N ILE A 71 -9.85 2.30 -3.31
CA ILE A 71 -9.65 2.86 -4.65
C ILE A 71 -8.32 2.31 -5.16
N ILE A 72 -8.36 1.56 -6.26
CA ILE A 72 -7.17 0.87 -6.76
C ILE A 72 -6.51 1.74 -7.83
N VAL A 73 -5.25 2.10 -7.60
CA VAL A 73 -4.42 2.93 -8.47
C VAL A 73 -3.40 2.00 -9.13
N HIS A 74 -3.58 1.72 -10.41
CA HIS A 74 -2.69 0.83 -11.18
C HIS A 74 -1.77 1.67 -12.05
N GLU A 75 -0.46 1.56 -11.83
CA GLU A 75 0.58 2.15 -12.67
C GLU A 75 0.45 1.74 -14.15
N THR A 76 0.68 2.68 -15.06
CA THR A 76 0.66 2.44 -16.52
C THR A 76 1.92 2.98 -17.20
N SER A 77 2.28 2.38 -18.34
CA SER A 77 3.44 2.80 -19.15
C SER A 77 3.03 3.65 -20.37
N ASN A 78 3.98 4.46 -20.87
CA ASN A 78 3.80 5.19 -22.13
C ASN A 78 3.62 4.20 -23.30
N GLY A 79 2.55 4.37 -24.07
CA GLY A 79 2.27 3.52 -25.23
C GLY A 79 1.37 2.30 -24.95
N SER A 80 0.92 2.10 -23.70
CA SER A 80 -0.12 1.10 -23.38
C SER A 80 -1.46 1.53 -23.99
N ARG A 81 -1.67 1.19 -25.27
CA ARG A 81 -2.96 1.32 -25.94
C ARG A 81 -3.89 0.22 -25.41
N THR A 82 -4.97 0.65 -24.75
CA THR A 82 -6.33 0.07 -24.81
C THR A 82 -6.55 -1.39 -24.42
N GLY A 83 -5.59 -2.10 -23.83
CA GLY A 83 -5.89 -3.30 -23.06
C GLY A 83 -6.37 -2.90 -21.67
N HIS A 84 -7.56 -3.35 -21.25
CA HIS A 84 -7.84 -3.43 -19.81
C HIS A 84 -6.62 -4.12 -19.17
N PRO A 85 -6.13 -3.70 -18.00
CA PRO A 85 -5.27 -4.63 -17.26
C PRO A 85 -6.05 -5.94 -17.20
N GLY A 86 -5.39 -7.10 -17.19
CA GLY A 86 -6.08 -8.40 -17.13
C GLY A 86 -6.90 -8.57 -15.84
N TRP A 87 -7.61 -7.58 -15.35
CA TRP A 87 -8.50 -7.68 -14.24
C TRP A 87 -9.71 -8.47 -14.72
N GLN A 88 -9.80 -9.72 -14.25
CA GLN A 88 -10.90 -10.61 -14.61
C GLN A 88 -12.22 -10.01 -14.10
N GLY A 89 -13.24 -10.04 -14.96
CA GLY A 89 -14.61 -9.61 -14.68
C GLY A 89 -15.60 -10.63 -15.22
N ASP A 90 -16.90 -10.43 -14.94
CA ASP A 90 -17.94 -11.29 -15.51
C ASP A 90 -18.08 -11.09 -17.03
N GLU A 91 -18.86 -11.95 -17.70
CA GLU A 91 -19.12 -11.92 -19.13
C GLU A 91 -19.71 -10.56 -19.64
N LYS A 92 -20.02 -9.61 -18.73
CA LYS A 92 -20.61 -8.28 -18.99
C LYS A 92 -19.82 -7.10 -18.36
N LYS A 93 -18.50 -7.06 -18.51
CA LYS A 93 -17.67 -5.84 -18.74
C LYS A 93 -17.33 -4.86 -17.58
N ASN A 94 -17.38 -5.21 -16.30
CA ASN A 94 -16.67 -4.44 -15.25
C ASN A 94 -15.68 -5.32 -14.47
N PRO A 95 -14.50 -4.81 -14.07
CA PRO A 95 -13.65 -5.43 -13.06
C PRO A 95 -14.43 -5.76 -11.79
N LEU A 96 -14.11 -6.89 -11.15
CA LEU A 96 -14.76 -7.31 -9.90
C LEU A 96 -13.81 -7.16 -8.70
N VAL A 97 -14.36 -6.67 -7.59
CA VAL A 97 -13.77 -6.77 -6.25
C VAL A 97 -14.72 -7.56 -5.38
N TYR A 98 -14.22 -8.65 -4.81
CA TYR A 98 -14.97 -9.46 -3.87
C TYR A 98 -14.82 -8.93 -2.47
N LEU A 99 -15.88 -9.05 -1.68
CA LEU A 99 -15.93 -8.58 -0.29
C LEU A 99 -16.35 -9.69 0.66
N ALA A 100 -15.60 -9.84 1.75
CA ALA A 100 -16.03 -10.58 2.93
C ALA A 100 -15.95 -9.72 4.20
N ARG A 101 -16.77 -10.06 5.18
CA ARG A 101 -16.72 -9.49 6.54
C ARG A 101 -16.21 -10.55 7.51
N SER A 102 -15.42 -10.12 8.46
CA SER A 102 -14.96 -10.94 9.59
C SER A 102 -14.93 -10.09 10.87
N VAL A 103 -14.58 -10.72 11.97
CA VAL A 103 -14.32 -10.09 13.26
C VAL A 103 -13.01 -10.65 13.79
N VAL A 104 -12.24 -9.82 14.48
CA VAL A 104 -11.04 -10.23 15.18
C VAL A 104 -11.08 -9.77 16.63
N GLU A 105 -10.52 -10.56 17.54
CA GLU A 105 -10.43 -10.19 18.94
C GLU A 105 -9.05 -9.58 19.25
N ILE A 106 -9.04 -8.38 19.83
CA ILE A 106 -7.84 -7.69 20.29
C ILE A 106 -8.08 -7.29 21.75
N HIS A 107 -7.20 -7.74 22.65
CA HIS A 107 -7.33 -7.51 24.10
C HIS A 107 -8.69 -7.92 24.68
N GLY A 108 -9.31 -8.98 24.15
CA GLY A 108 -10.63 -9.46 24.58
C GLY A 108 -11.82 -8.67 24.01
N VAL A 109 -11.59 -7.73 23.09
CA VAL A 109 -12.63 -6.93 22.44
C VAL A 109 -12.70 -7.29 20.96
N ALA A 110 -13.92 -7.47 20.46
CA ALA A 110 -14.21 -7.80 19.07
C ALA A 110 -14.20 -6.56 18.16
N TYR A 111 -13.39 -6.56 17.11
CA TYR A 111 -13.27 -5.49 16.14
C TYR A 111 -13.68 -5.93 14.73
N PRO A 112 -14.43 -5.12 13.97
CA PRO A 112 -14.81 -5.43 12.60
C PRO A 112 -13.61 -5.56 11.65
N GLN A 113 -13.69 -6.52 10.74
CA GLN A 113 -12.76 -6.64 9.62
C GLN A 113 -13.49 -6.67 8.27
N PHE A 114 -12.93 -5.98 7.29
CA PHE A 114 -13.35 -6.01 5.89
C PHE A 114 -12.23 -6.58 5.04
N ILE A 115 -12.57 -7.54 4.18
CA ILE A 115 -11.61 -8.22 3.32
C ILE A 115 -12.04 -8.00 1.87
N TYR A 116 -11.19 -7.34 1.10
CA TYR A 116 -11.39 -7.06 -0.31
C TYR A 116 -10.40 -7.87 -1.13
N SER A 117 -10.86 -8.62 -2.13
CA SER A 117 -9.97 -9.33 -3.04
C SER A 117 -10.29 -9.05 -4.50
N TRP A 118 -9.26 -9.03 -5.33
CA TRP A 118 -9.37 -8.85 -6.78
C TRP A 118 -8.25 -9.59 -7.50
N ARG A 119 -8.44 -9.86 -8.79
CA ARG A 119 -7.55 -10.75 -9.56
C ARG A 119 -7.05 -10.05 -10.81
N TYR A 120 -5.76 -10.17 -11.07
CA TYR A 120 -5.14 -9.86 -12.36
C TYR A 120 -4.75 -11.16 -13.09
N GLY A 121 -5.41 -11.53 -14.19
CA GLY A 121 -5.05 -12.58 -15.15
C GLY A 121 -5.64 -12.36 -16.57
N GLU A 122 -5.03 -12.94 -17.59
CA GLU A 122 -5.60 -12.91 -18.94
C GLU A 122 -6.90 -13.75 -18.99
N PRO A 123 -7.95 -13.28 -19.66
CA PRO A 123 -9.24 -13.99 -19.74
C PRO A 123 -9.19 -15.33 -20.52
N GLU A 124 -8.11 -15.63 -21.25
CA GLU A 124 -8.08 -16.72 -22.24
C GLU A 124 -7.21 -17.95 -21.90
N LYS A 125 -6.63 -18.06 -20.69
CA LYS A 125 -5.88 -19.28 -20.30
C LYS A 125 -6.76 -20.22 -19.50
N THR A 126 -6.69 -21.52 -19.82
CA THR A 126 -7.45 -22.59 -19.17
C THR A 126 -7.23 -22.62 -17.66
N ALA A 127 -8.21 -23.12 -16.90
CA ALA A 127 -8.23 -23.15 -15.43
C ALA A 127 -6.93 -23.68 -14.77
N GLU A 128 -6.17 -24.54 -15.47
CA GLU A 128 -4.89 -25.10 -15.00
C GLU A 128 -3.68 -24.17 -15.10
N THR A 129 -3.76 -23.09 -15.90
CA THR A 129 -2.71 -22.04 -16.00
C THR A 129 -3.23 -20.63 -15.68
N ALA A 130 -4.54 -20.49 -15.44
CA ALA A 130 -5.23 -19.25 -15.07
C ALA A 130 -5.04 -18.82 -13.61
N ASN A 131 -3.88 -19.07 -13.02
CA ASN A 131 -3.53 -18.51 -11.71
C ASN A 131 -3.20 -17.01 -11.86
N GLY A 132 -4.21 -16.24 -12.27
CA GLY A 132 -4.21 -14.79 -12.13
C GLY A 132 -3.87 -14.45 -10.69
N THR A 133 -2.99 -13.46 -10.51
CA THR A 133 -2.43 -13.20 -9.20
C THR A 133 -3.46 -12.46 -8.34
N ILE A 134 -4.03 -13.16 -7.37
CA ILE A 134 -5.02 -12.61 -6.43
C ILE A 134 -4.32 -11.62 -5.49
N ARG A 135 -4.96 -10.47 -5.28
CA ARG A 135 -4.62 -9.50 -4.23
C ARG A 135 -5.70 -9.48 -3.21
N ILE A 136 -5.30 -9.35 -1.95
CA ILE A 136 -6.23 -9.31 -0.83
C ILE A 136 -5.78 -8.15 0.06
N LEU A 137 -6.72 -7.25 0.32
CA LEU A 137 -6.61 -6.23 1.36
C LEU A 137 -7.56 -6.64 2.49
N ARG A 138 -6.99 -6.98 3.64
CA ARG A 138 -7.75 -7.12 4.89
C ARG A 138 -7.55 -5.86 5.73
N MET A 139 -8.64 -5.34 6.27
CA MET A 139 -8.66 -4.08 7.01
C MET A 139 -9.37 -4.30 8.34
N THR A 140 -8.70 -3.98 9.44
CA THR A 140 -9.26 -4.01 10.80
C THR A 140 -9.60 -2.60 11.22
N LEU A 141 -10.82 -2.40 11.71
CA LEU A 141 -11.27 -1.13 12.25
C LEU A 141 -10.96 -0.99 13.74
N ASP A 142 -10.70 0.22 14.20
CA ASP A 142 -10.60 0.60 15.61
C ASP A 142 -11.98 0.73 16.27
N SER A 143 -12.02 1.03 17.57
CA SER A 143 -13.29 1.24 18.31
C SER A 143 -14.07 2.46 17.85
N SER A 144 -13.45 3.38 17.12
CA SER A 144 -14.10 4.54 16.50
C SER A 144 -14.66 4.23 15.11
N GLY A 145 -14.44 3.02 14.59
CA GLY A 145 -14.87 2.59 13.26
C GLY A 145 -13.96 3.06 12.13
N TYR A 146 -12.74 3.53 12.43
CA TYR A 146 -11.75 3.94 11.44
C TYR A 146 -10.79 2.80 11.11
N PRO A 147 -10.33 2.69 9.84
CA PRO A 147 -9.30 1.73 9.47
C PRO A 147 -7.96 1.96 10.17
N ALA A 148 -7.53 1.00 11.00
CA ALA A 148 -6.32 1.14 11.81
C ALA A 148 -5.20 0.16 11.42
N VAL A 149 -5.54 -1.05 10.99
CA VAL A 149 -4.56 -2.04 10.49
C VAL A 149 -4.95 -2.50 9.10
N TYR A 150 -3.99 -2.51 8.18
CA TYR A 150 -4.15 -2.93 6.80
C TYR A 150 -3.15 -4.04 6.48
N GLU A 151 -3.67 -5.19 6.10
CA GLU A 151 -2.87 -6.36 5.73
C GLU A 151 -3.04 -6.61 4.24
N ILE A 152 -1.92 -6.61 3.52
CA ILE A 152 -1.87 -7.06 2.13
C ILE A 152 -1.44 -8.51 2.14
N LEU A 153 -2.29 -9.38 1.58
CA LEU A 153 -1.99 -10.80 1.43
C LEU A 153 -1.79 -11.15 -0.03
N ALA A 154 -0.88 -12.09 -0.28
CA ALA A 154 -0.73 -12.76 -1.56
C ALA A 154 -1.89 -13.74 -1.79
N GLY A 155 -2.06 -14.22 -3.03
CA GLY A 155 -3.16 -15.11 -3.39
C GLY A 155 -3.16 -16.48 -2.71
N ASN A 156 -2.01 -16.90 -2.17
CA ASN A 156 -1.88 -18.08 -1.31
C ASN A 156 -2.23 -17.80 0.17
N GLY A 157 -2.70 -16.58 0.48
CA GLY A 157 -3.00 -16.14 1.83
C GLY A 157 -1.79 -15.61 2.60
N GLU A 158 -0.55 -15.76 2.14
CA GLU A 158 0.61 -15.30 2.91
C GLU A 158 0.63 -13.77 3.08
N LEU A 159 1.00 -13.32 4.27
CA LEU A 159 1.15 -11.90 4.59
C LEU A 159 2.29 -11.29 3.78
N ALA A 160 1.96 -10.38 2.87
CA ALA A 160 2.94 -9.67 2.06
C ALA A 160 3.46 -8.41 2.76
N THR A 161 2.55 -7.55 3.22
CA THR A 161 2.89 -6.34 3.98
C THR A 161 1.81 -5.99 4.99
N VAL A 162 2.22 -5.28 6.05
CA VAL A 162 1.32 -4.65 7.01
C VAL A 162 1.54 -3.14 6.95
N HIS A 163 0.45 -2.40 6.87
CA HIS A 163 0.42 -0.97 7.10
C HIS A 163 -0.49 -0.68 8.28
N VAL A 164 -0.28 0.45 8.93
CA VAL A 164 -1.05 0.88 10.10
C VAL A 164 -1.43 2.35 9.93
N SER A 165 -2.50 2.78 10.60
CA SER A 165 -2.83 4.19 10.63
C SER A 165 -1.81 5.00 11.44
N ARG A 166 -1.70 6.29 11.16
CA ARG A 166 -0.86 7.20 11.94
C ARG A 166 -1.38 7.32 13.38
N GLY A 167 -2.69 7.33 13.57
CA GLY A 167 -3.35 7.35 14.88
C GLY A 167 -2.94 6.15 15.72
N LEU A 168 -3.00 4.93 15.16
CA LEU A 168 -2.57 3.73 15.86
C LEU A 168 -1.10 3.81 16.29
N GLU A 169 -0.21 4.25 15.40
CA GLU A 169 1.20 4.44 15.73
C GLU A 169 1.41 5.48 16.84
N GLN A 170 0.66 6.59 16.80
CA GLN A 170 0.72 7.63 17.83
C GLN A 170 0.24 7.11 19.19
N GLU A 171 -0.84 6.34 19.23
CA GLU A 171 -1.37 5.73 20.46
C GLU A 171 -0.44 4.65 21.00
N SER A 172 0.13 3.80 20.12
CA SER A 172 1.17 2.84 20.48
C SER A 172 2.40 3.55 21.06
N SER A 173 2.82 4.68 20.49
CA SER A 173 3.93 5.48 21.01
C SER A 173 3.64 6.04 22.40
N GLN A 174 2.42 6.51 22.64
CA GLN A 174 2.00 7.02 23.95
C GLN A 174 1.94 5.91 25.02
N GLU A 175 1.45 4.72 24.68
CA GLU A 175 1.29 3.63 25.66
C GLU A 175 2.59 2.84 25.88
N HIS A 176 3.36 2.59 24.81
CA HIS A 176 4.51 1.68 24.84
C HIS A 176 5.87 2.39 24.68
N GLY A 177 5.86 3.71 24.49
CA GLY A 177 7.06 4.51 24.25
C GLY A 177 7.61 4.36 22.84
N GLU A 178 8.89 4.69 22.69
CA GLU A 178 9.61 4.69 21.42
C GLU A 178 9.63 3.32 20.70
N PRO A 179 9.95 3.30 19.40
CA PRO A 179 10.21 2.06 18.67
C PRO A 179 11.27 1.20 19.38
N LEU A 180 11.05 -0.12 19.45
CA LEU A 180 12.04 -1.05 19.99
C LEU A 180 13.34 -1.04 19.15
N PRO A 181 14.49 -1.48 19.69
CA PRO A 181 15.73 -1.55 18.93
C PRO A 181 15.57 -2.31 17.60
N GLY A 182 16.00 -1.69 16.50
CA GLY A 182 15.86 -2.25 15.15
C GLY A 182 14.46 -2.13 14.54
N ARG A 183 13.53 -1.41 15.20
CA ARG A 183 12.19 -1.08 14.72
C ARG A 183 12.10 0.36 14.26
N LYS A 184 11.19 0.57 13.31
CA LYS A 184 10.90 1.88 12.77
C LYS A 184 9.73 2.54 13.49
N TYR A 185 8.75 1.75 13.91
CA TYR A 185 7.49 2.24 14.48
C TYR A 185 7.25 1.67 15.89
N SER A 186 6.60 2.46 16.74
CA SER A 186 6.21 2.10 18.10
C SER A 186 5.19 0.96 18.11
N VAL A 187 4.34 0.82 17.11
CA VAL A 187 3.39 -0.31 17.02
C VAL A 187 4.05 -1.65 16.69
N GLU A 188 5.31 -1.69 16.25
CA GLU A 188 5.96 -2.98 15.94
C GLU A 188 6.32 -3.74 17.24
N SER A 189 6.01 -5.04 17.28
CA SER A 189 6.48 -5.95 18.34
C SER A 189 7.69 -6.78 17.84
N GLY A 190 8.03 -7.89 18.49
CA GLY A 190 9.20 -8.74 18.22
C GLY A 190 9.32 -9.26 16.76
N PRO A 191 10.32 -10.12 16.43
CA PRO A 191 10.83 -10.39 15.07
C PRO A 191 9.83 -10.82 13.97
N GLY A 192 8.55 -11.05 14.29
CA GLY A 192 7.55 -11.65 13.39
C GLY A 192 6.95 -10.74 12.31
N VAL A 193 6.71 -9.44 12.58
CA VAL A 193 6.07 -8.53 11.61
C VAL A 193 6.80 -7.19 11.57
N LYS A 194 6.99 -6.64 10.37
CA LYS A 194 7.47 -5.27 10.15
C LYS A 194 6.39 -4.45 9.47
N VAL A 195 6.15 -3.24 9.97
CA VAL A 195 5.21 -2.31 9.35
C VAL A 195 5.88 -1.64 8.15
N ALA A 196 5.30 -1.85 6.96
CA ALA A 196 5.81 -1.34 5.69
C ALA A 196 5.63 0.18 5.56
N GLY A 197 4.60 0.75 6.19
CA GLY A 197 4.36 2.19 6.18
C GLY A 197 3.13 2.59 6.96
N LEU A 198 3.03 3.90 7.23
CA LEU A 198 1.84 4.50 7.84
C LEU A 198 0.87 4.97 6.75
N VAL A 199 -0.43 4.87 7.05
CA VAL A 199 -1.52 5.49 6.30
C VAL A 199 -2.02 6.67 7.11
N GLU A 200 -2.13 7.84 6.48
CA GLU A 200 -2.69 9.03 7.14
C GLU A 200 -4.14 8.81 7.56
N ASP A 201 -4.51 9.37 8.70
CA ASP A 201 -5.91 9.39 9.14
C ASP A 201 -6.68 10.45 8.37
N GLY A 202 -7.78 10.03 7.75
CA GLY A 202 -8.73 10.94 7.11
C GLY A 202 -9.76 11.45 8.10
N PRO A 203 -10.41 12.60 7.80
CA PRO A 203 -11.51 13.11 8.62
C PRO A 203 -12.79 12.24 8.56
N LEU A 204 -12.80 11.22 7.70
CA LEU A 204 -13.91 10.28 7.49
C LEU A 204 -13.34 8.87 7.41
N ALA A 205 -14.08 7.89 7.93
CA ALA A 205 -13.76 6.47 7.82
C ALA A 205 -13.97 6.00 6.37
N LEU A 206 -12.90 6.07 5.56
CA LEU A 206 -12.87 5.69 4.16
C LEU A 206 -11.76 4.67 3.91
N GLY A 207 -11.96 3.81 2.91
CA GLY A 207 -10.96 2.85 2.46
C GLY A 207 -9.75 3.53 1.83
N PRO A 208 -8.60 2.85 1.74
CA PRO A 208 -7.36 3.46 1.25
C PRO A 208 -7.36 3.63 -0.28
N LEU A 209 -6.45 4.49 -0.74
CA LEU A 209 -5.86 4.36 -2.07
C LEU A 209 -4.85 3.21 -2.04
N VAL A 210 -5.01 2.23 -2.93
CA VAL A 210 -4.12 1.06 -3.05
C VAL A 210 -3.29 1.21 -4.33
N PHE A 211 -1.98 1.43 -4.19
CA PHE A 211 -1.09 1.58 -5.32
C PHE A 211 -0.57 0.21 -5.76
N VAL A 212 -0.79 -0.15 -7.02
CA VAL A 212 -0.41 -1.42 -7.62
C VAL A 212 0.62 -1.19 -8.73
N SER A 213 1.68 -2.00 -8.74
CA SER A 213 2.75 -1.94 -9.74
C SER A 213 2.25 -2.17 -11.16
N LEU A 214 3.03 -1.71 -12.15
CA LEU A 214 2.73 -1.84 -13.57
C LEU A 214 2.30 -3.26 -14.00
N ASP A 215 2.97 -4.28 -13.50
CA ASP A 215 2.69 -5.70 -13.80
C ASP A 215 1.43 -6.26 -13.12
N GLY A 216 0.76 -5.48 -12.28
CA GLY A 216 -0.38 -5.92 -11.46
C GLY A 216 0.03 -6.88 -10.33
N LYS A 217 1.33 -7.20 -10.18
CA LYS A 217 1.81 -8.30 -9.33
C LYS A 217 1.95 -7.93 -7.86
N ARG A 218 1.94 -6.64 -7.51
CA ARG A 218 2.24 -6.21 -6.14
C ARG A 218 1.50 -4.92 -5.77
N VAL A 219 0.93 -4.90 -4.57
CA VAL A 219 0.59 -3.63 -3.91
C VAL A 219 1.89 -3.04 -3.38
N VAL A 220 2.22 -1.83 -3.84
CA VAL A 220 3.48 -1.17 -3.53
C VAL A 220 3.34 -0.12 -2.42
N SER A 221 2.14 0.41 -2.22
CA SER A 221 1.87 1.42 -1.19
C SER A 221 0.38 1.54 -0.89
N LEU A 222 0.06 2.06 0.29
CA LEU A 222 -1.26 2.52 0.68
C LEU A 222 -1.22 4.02 1.01
N SER A 223 -2.34 4.72 0.85
CA SER A 223 -2.48 6.13 1.23
C SER A 223 -3.92 6.48 1.59
N CYS A 224 -4.13 7.55 2.38
CA CYS A 224 -5.46 8.11 2.58
C CYS A 224 -5.99 8.68 1.26
N ARG A 225 -7.30 8.58 1.04
CA ARG A 225 -7.97 9.30 -0.08
C ARG A 225 -7.85 10.82 0.02
N CYS A 226 -7.59 11.31 1.23
CA CYS A 226 -7.42 12.72 1.56
C CYS A 226 -5.99 13.24 1.33
N SER A 227 -5.02 12.34 1.13
CA SER A 227 -3.61 12.73 0.95
C SER A 227 -3.40 13.41 -0.41
N PRO A 228 -2.34 14.24 -0.55
CA PRO A 228 -1.96 14.80 -1.84
C PRO A 228 -1.78 13.72 -2.92
N SER A 229 -2.16 14.02 -4.15
CA SER A 229 -2.03 13.08 -5.26
C SER A 229 -0.57 12.67 -5.47
N ARG A 230 -0.35 11.35 -5.54
CA ARG A 230 0.93 10.72 -5.93
C ARG A 230 0.92 10.23 -7.38
N ILE A 231 0.03 10.76 -8.21
CA ILE A 231 -0.11 10.43 -9.62
C ILE A 231 0.08 11.71 -10.43
N ASP A 232 1.04 11.71 -11.35
CA ASP A 232 1.29 12.88 -12.21
C ASP A 232 0.26 13.01 -13.32
N LYS A 233 -0.19 11.87 -13.89
CA LYS A 233 -1.25 11.84 -14.89
C LYS A 233 -2.18 10.64 -14.72
N VAL A 234 -3.48 10.90 -14.67
CA VAL A 234 -4.50 9.84 -14.73
C VAL A 234 -4.83 9.56 -16.19
N ASP A 235 -4.68 8.31 -16.60
CA ASP A 235 -5.00 7.84 -17.95
C ASP A 235 -6.50 7.62 -18.11
N GLU A 236 -7.12 6.98 -17.11
CA GLU A 236 -8.53 6.65 -17.10
C GLU A 236 -9.02 6.47 -15.66
N SER A 237 -10.29 6.77 -15.43
CA SER A 237 -11.02 6.43 -14.21
C SER A 237 -12.11 5.45 -14.55
N LEU A 238 -11.93 4.20 -14.14
CA LEU A 238 -12.81 3.08 -14.37
C LEU A 238 -13.59 2.74 -13.10
N HIS A 239 -14.67 2.00 -13.26
CA HIS A 239 -15.44 1.46 -12.14
C HIS A 239 -15.19 -0.04 -11.99
N TYR A 240 -15.29 -0.56 -10.77
CA TYR A 240 -15.36 -1.99 -10.50
C TYR A 240 -16.65 -2.30 -9.73
N ASP A 241 -17.23 -3.47 -9.92
CA ASP A 241 -18.39 -3.89 -9.12
C ASP A 241 -17.92 -4.58 -7.83
N LEU A 242 -18.56 -4.23 -6.72
CA LEU A 242 -18.30 -4.83 -5.41
C LEU A 242 -19.26 -6.00 -5.19
N LEU A 243 -18.74 -7.21 -5.10
CA LEU A 243 -19.53 -8.43 -4.94
C LEU A 243 -19.32 -9.03 -3.54
N PRO A 244 -20.33 -8.97 -2.65
CA PRO A 244 -20.26 -9.66 -1.36
C PRO A 244 -20.20 -11.18 -1.59
N ILE A 245 -19.21 -11.84 -1.01
CA ILE A 245 -19.16 -13.30 -0.96
C ILE A 245 -20.04 -13.75 0.20
N THR A 246 -21.06 -14.55 -0.11
CA THR A 246 -21.82 -15.26 0.92
C THR A 246 -21.23 -16.65 1.14
N LYS A 247 -21.43 -17.24 2.32
CA LYS A 247 -20.93 -18.59 2.65
C LYS A 247 -21.39 -19.68 1.67
N ALA A 248 -22.39 -19.42 0.82
CA ALA A 248 -22.90 -20.35 -0.19
C ALA A 248 -22.02 -20.41 -1.46
N ASP A 249 -21.18 -19.40 -1.70
CA ASP A 249 -20.49 -19.20 -2.99
C ASP A 249 -19.12 -19.89 -3.06
N GLY A 250 -18.98 -21.04 -2.38
CA GLY A 250 -17.72 -21.72 -2.04
C GLY A 250 -16.62 -21.69 -3.10
N GLY A 251 -15.41 -21.31 -2.66
CA GLY A 251 -14.08 -21.54 -3.24
C GLY A 251 -13.74 -21.04 -4.64
N GLU A 252 -14.67 -21.05 -5.59
CA GLU A 252 -14.38 -20.70 -6.99
C GLU A 252 -14.37 -19.18 -7.24
N ASN A 253 -14.98 -18.40 -6.33
CA ASN A 253 -15.31 -16.98 -6.55
C ASN A 253 -14.31 -15.98 -5.93
N GLY A 254 -13.03 -16.32 -5.75
CA GLY A 254 -11.98 -15.30 -5.66
C GLY A 254 -11.49 -14.86 -4.27
N LEU A 255 -11.93 -15.49 -3.18
CA LEU A 255 -11.13 -15.55 -1.95
C LEU A 255 -10.43 -16.91 -1.88
N PRO A 256 -9.15 -16.99 -1.48
CA PRO A 256 -8.54 -18.27 -1.21
C PRO A 256 -9.33 -18.97 -0.09
N ASP A 257 -9.52 -20.29 -0.23
CA ASP A 257 -10.24 -21.13 0.74
C ASP A 257 -9.69 -21.03 2.17
N ILE A 258 -8.47 -20.49 2.32
CA ILE A 258 -7.81 -20.26 3.60
C ILE A 258 -7.18 -18.87 3.58
N LEU A 259 -7.87 -17.88 4.13
CA LEU A 259 -7.20 -16.67 4.62
C LEU A 259 -6.46 -17.04 5.91
N PRO A 260 -5.19 -16.61 6.09
CA PRO A 260 -4.49 -16.88 7.34
C PRO A 260 -5.24 -16.22 8.51
N PRO A 261 -5.18 -16.81 9.71
CA PRO A 261 -5.74 -16.17 10.90
C PRO A 261 -5.10 -14.81 11.14
N THR A 262 -5.92 -13.81 11.49
CA THR A 262 -5.46 -12.44 11.77
C THR A 262 -4.61 -12.37 13.05
N ASP A 263 -4.84 -13.28 13.99
CA ASP A 263 -4.24 -13.27 15.34
C ASP A 263 -2.71 -13.28 15.32
N GLN A 264 -2.09 -13.92 14.32
CA GLN A 264 -0.64 -13.96 14.19
C GLN A 264 -0.06 -12.58 13.85
N THR A 265 -0.71 -11.84 12.94
CA THR A 265 -0.29 -10.48 12.58
C THR A 265 -0.49 -9.53 13.75
N LEU A 266 -1.68 -9.54 14.35
CA LEU A 266 -2.03 -8.59 15.41
C LEU A 266 -1.29 -8.88 16.72
N GLY A 267 -1.04 -10.15 17.04
CA GLY A 267 -0.18 -10.54 18.16
C GLY A 267 1.28 -10.11 18.00
N ALA A 268 1.71 -9.82 16.77
CA ALA A 268 3.03 -9.28 16.45
C ALA A 268 3.08 -7.74 16.44
N LEU A 269 2.00 -7.07 16.84
CA LEU A 269 1.92 -5.62 16.99
C LEU A 269 1.72 -5.23 18.47
N ARG A 270 2.34 -4.12 18.88
CA ARG A 270 2.11 -3.44 20.18
C ARG A 270 0.87 -2.54 20.06
N ILE A 271 -0.29 -3.17 19.89
CA ILE A 271 -1.59 -2.46 19.79
C ILE A 271 -1.96 -1.94 21.19
N PRO A 272 -2.29 -0.64 21.35
CA PRO A 272 -2.69 -0.06 22.63
C PRO A 272 -3.93 -0.76 23.20
N ARG A 273 -4.13 -0.69 24.52
CA ARG A 273 -5.31 -1.27 25.18
C ARG A 273 -6.61 -0.62 24.74
N LYS A 274 -6.54 0.69 24.43
CA LYS A 274 -7.60 1.42 23.76
C LYS A 274 -7.30 1.36 22.27
N PHE A 275 -7.78 0.31 21.64
CA PHE A 275 -7.83 0.17 20.20
C PHE A 275 -9.23 0.56 19.71
#